data_AF-A0A852M4S6-F1
#
_entry.id   AF-A0A852M4S6-F1
#
_cell.length_a   1.000
_cell.length_b   1.000
_cell.length_c   1.000
_cell.angle_alpha   90.00
_cell.angle_beta   90.00
_cell.angle_gamma   90.00
#
_symmetry.space_group_name_H-M   'P 1'
#
loop_
_entity.id
_entity.type
_entity.pdbx_description
1 polymer ?
#
loop_
_entity_poly.entity_id
_entity_poly.type
_entity_poly.pdbx_seq_one_letter_code
_entity_poly.pdbx_strand_id
1 'polypeptide(L)'
;NIICSIVFGNRFDYHDQEFLELLQLMNESFREISTPWAQLYDMAETLLQHLPGPHRRVPQLLGRMRQFIARRVRRNARSLQPDQPRDFIDCFLLQMEK
;
A
#
# COMPACT_ATOMS: atom_id res chain seq x y z
N ASN A 1 -10.99 -5.75 -4.55
CA ASN A 1 -11.42 -7.01 -3.92
C ASN A 1 -10.64 -8.22 -4.42
N ILE A 2 -10.51 -8.49 -5.72
CA ILE A 2 -9.76 -9.65 -6.24
C ILE A 2 -8.28 -9.66 -5.78
N ILE A 3 -7.55 -8.56 -5.98
CA ILE A 3 -6.16 -8.44 -5.51
C ILE A 3 -6.09 -8.61 -4.00
N CYS A 4 -7.02 -8.01 -3.25
CA CYS A 4 -7.09 -8.15 -1.79
C CYS A 4 -7.26 -9.60 -1.34
N SER A 5 -8.05 -10.43 -2.05
CA SER A 5 -8.20 -11.84 -1.69
C SER A 5 -6.95 -12.67 -1.95
N ILE A 6 -6.13 -12.28 -2.93
CA ILE A 6 -4.86 -12.95 -3.21
C ILE A 6 -3.81 -12.50 -2.18
N VAL A 7 -3.72 -11.19 -1.94
CA VAL A 7 -2.69 -10.61 -1.07
C VAL A 7 -2.95 -10.88 0.40
N PHE A 8 -4.22 -10.82 0.83
CA PHE A 8 -4.62 -10.87 2.24
C PHE A 8 -5.49 -12.10 2.58
N GLY A 9 -5.66 -13.04 1.66
CA GLY A 9 -6.40 -14.29 1.85
C GLY A 9 -7.92 -14.15 1.91
N ASN A 10 -8.43 -12.92 1.98
CA ASN A 10 -9.83 -12.65 2.30
C ASN A 10 -10.41 -11.63 1.31
N ARG A 11 -11.69 -11.80 0.98
CA ARG A 11 -12.48 -10.72 0.38
C ARG A 11 -12.99 -9.82 1.49
N PHE A 12 -12.97 -8.51 1.23
CA PHE A 12 -13.58 -7.53 2.12
C PHE A 12 -15.06 -7.36 1.79
N ASP A 13 -15.86 -7.08 2.81
CA ASP A 13 -17.21 -6.54 2.61
C ASP A 13 -17.12 -5.16 1.95
N TYR A 14 -18.11 -4.80 1.13
CA TYR A 14 -18.13 -3.49 0.47
C TYR A 14 -18.33 -2.33 1.46
N HIS A 15 -18.86 -2.59 2.65
CA HIS A 15 -19.03 -1.60 3.73
C HIS A 15 -17.92 -1.69 4.79
N ASP A 16 -16.92 -2.55 4.60
CA ASP A 16 -15.78 -2.65 5.53
C ASP A 16 -14.99 -1.34 5.54
N GLN A 17 -14.86 -0.72 6.72
CA GLN A 17 -14.22 0.58 6.86
C GLN A 17 -12.73 0.54 6.51
N GLU A 18 -12.01 -0.51 6.89
CA GLU A 18 -10.57 -0.66 6.56
C GLU A 18 -10.37 -0.74 5.04
N PHE A 19 -11.25 -1.47 4.36
CA PHE A 19 -11.22 -1.61 2.91
C PHE A 19 -11.56 -0.30 2.20
N LEU A 20 -12.58 0.42 2.67
CA LEU A 20 -12.96 1.72 2.14
C LEU A 20 -11.84 2.75 2.32
N GLU A 21 -11.19 2.78 3.49
CA GLU A 21 -10.01 3.62 3.74
C GLU A 21 -8.86 3.29 2.79
N LEU A 22 -8.56 2.00 2.58
CA LEU A 22 -7.53 1.58 1.62
C LEU A 22 -7.87 2.04 0.20
N LEU A 23 -9.12 1.88 -0.23
CA LEU A 23 -9.58 2.29 -1.54
C LEU A 23 -9.51 3.81 -1.73
N GLN A 24 -9.88 4.57 -0.69
CA GLN A 24 -9.75 6.04 -0.68
C GLN A 24 -8.28 6.45 -0.81
N LEU A 25 -7.38 5.87 -0.02
CA LEU A 25 -5.93 6.15 -0.09
C LEU A 25 -5.37 5.85 -1.49
N MET A 26 -5.78 4.74 -2.10
CA MET A 26 -5.36 4.39 -3.47
C MET A 26 -5.88 5.42 -4.47
N ASN A 27 -7.17 5.76 -4.41
CA ASN A 27 -7.78 6.72 -5.33
C ASN A 27 -7.16 8.12 -5.20
N GLU A 28 -6.96 8.60 -3.97
CA GLU A 28 -6.27 9.87 -3.72
C GLU A 28 -4.84 9.85 -4.26
N SER A 29 -4.10 8.76 -4.06
CA SER A 29 -2.74 8.62 -4.58
C SER A 29 -2.71 8.70 -6.11
N PHE A 30 -3.62 7.99 -6.79
CA PHE A 30 -3.74 8.07 -8.25
C PHE A 30 -4.06 9.48 -8.72
N ARG A 31 -5.02 10.15 -8.07
CA ARG A 31 -5.38 11.54 -8.41
C ARG A 31 -4.20 12.48 -8.27
N GLU A 32 -3.42 12.37 -7.20
CA GLU A 32 -2.25 13.23 -6.96
C GLU A 32 -1.13 12.98 -7.98
N ILE A 33 -0.81 11.71 -8.28
CA ILE A 33 0.22 11.34 -9.26
C ILE A 33 -0.18 11.77 -10.69
N SER A 34 -1.48 11.83 -10.99
CA SER A 34 -1.99 12.32 -12.28
C SER A 34 -2.04 13.84 -12.42
N THR A 35 -1.62 14.62 -11.41
CA THR A 35 -1.60 16.09 -11.52
C THR A 35 -0.45 16.59 -12.42
N PRO A 36 -0.60 17.72 -13.14
CA PRO A 36 0.50 18.31 -13.90
C PRO A 36 1.74 18.61 -13.03
N TRP A 37 1.53 18.95 -11.76
CA TRP A 37 2.62 19.16 -10.81
C TRP A 37 3.39 17.87 -10.52
N ALA A 38 2.70 16.75 -10.34
CA ALA A 38 3.37 15.45 -10.13
C ALA A 38 4.16 15.02 -11.38
N GLN A 39 3.63 15.26 -12.58
CA GLN A 39 4.36 15.01 -13.83
C GLN A 39 5.60 15.90 -13.96
N LEU A 40 5.50 17.19 -13.61
CA LEU A 40 6.65 18.09 -13.57
C LEU A 40 7.70 17.65 -12.54
N TYR A 41 7.24 17.21 -11.36
CA TYR A 41 8.12 16.66 -10.33
C TYR A 41 8.86 15.42 -10.82
N ASP A 42 8.19 14.49 -11.51
CA ASP A 42 8.81 13.29 -12.08
C ASP A 42 9.90 13.63 -13.10
N MET A 43 9.70 14.68 -13.91
CA MET A 43 10.69 15.14 -14.90
C MET A 43 11.89 15.90 -14.30
N ALA A 44 11.72 16.54 -13.14
CA ALA A 44 12.70 17.46 -12.55
C ALA A 44 12.96 17.18 -11.05
N GLU A 45 12.91 15.90 -10.66
CA GLU A 45 12.96 15.47 -9.26
C GLU A 45 14.19 16.00 -8.54
N THR A 46 15.38 15.89 -9.14
CA THR A 46 16.66 16.30 -8.54
C THR A 46 16.71 17.79 -8.16
N LEU A 47 15.96 18.64 -8.86
CA LEU A 47 15.85 20.07 -8.59
C LEU A 47 14.73 20.37 -7.59
N LEU A 48 13.58 19.71 -7.76
CA LEU A 48 12.35 20.05 -7.03
C LEU A 48 12.24 19.37 -5.65
N GLN A 49 13.01 18.30 -5.39
CA GLN A 49 12.98 17.54 -4.13
C GLN A 49 13.27 18.39 -2.88
N HIS A 50 14.07 19.45 -3.01
CA HIS A 50 14.45 20.31 -1.88
C HIS A 50 13.46 21.45 -1.64
N LEU A 51 12.55 21.72 -2.59
CA LEU A 51 11.57 22.79 -2.49
C LEU A 51 10.32 22.33 -1.73
N PRO A 52 9.61 23.23 -1.04
CA PRO A 52 8.27 22.92 -0.55
C PRO A 52 7.29 22.85 -1.74
N GLY A 53 6.40 21.85 -1.76
CA GLY A 53 5.39 21.77 -2.81
C GLY A 53 4.45 20.56 -2.70
N PRO A 54 3.44 20.50 -3.59
CA PRO A 54 2.43 19.43 -3.62
C PRO A 54 3.01 18.02 -3.76
N HIS A 55 4.22 17.88 -4.31
CA HIS A 55 4.92 16.59 -4.47
C HIS A 55 5.11 15.86 -3.13
N ARG A 56 5.09 16.56 -1.99
CA ARG A 56 5.17 15.92 -0.65
C ARG A 56 3.93 15.14 -0.27
N ARG A 57 2.80 15.33 -0.96
CA ARG A 57 1.52 14.66 -0.65
C ARG A 57 1.51 13.20 -1.06
N VAL A 58 2.12 12.86 -2.20
CA VAL A 58 2.21 11.46 -2.67
C VAL A 58 2.98 10.57 -1.68
N PRO A 59 4.19 10.93 -1.21
CA PRO A 59 4.88 10.18 -0.17
C PRO A 59 4.08 9.99 1.11
N GLN A 60 3.27 10.98 1.52
CA GLN A 60 2.42 10.88 2.72
C GLN A 60 1.29 9.85 2.53
N LEU A 61 0.61 9.88 1.38
CA LEU A 61 -0.44 8.92 1.04
C LEU A 61 0.12 7.49 0.95
N LEU A 62 1.24 7.32 0.26
CA LEU A 62 1.96 6.05 0.19
C LEU A 62 2.44 5.59 1.56
N GLY A 63 2.87 6.51 2.42
CA GLY A 63 3.23 6.23 3.82
C GLY A 63 2.07 5.63 4.61
N ARG A 64 0.86 6.22 4.50
CA ARG A 64 -0.36 5.68 5.14
C ARG A 64 -0.73 4.31 4.61
N MET A 65 -0.66 4.11 3.28
CA MET A 65 -0.91 2.81 2.66
C MET A 65 0.11 1.75 3.11
N ARG A 66 1.39 2.10 3.22
CA ARG A 66 2.44 1.22 3.77
C ARG A 66 2.17 0.87 5.22
N GLN A 67 1.68 1.80 6.05
CA GLN A 67 1.30 1.51 7.42
C GLN A 67 0.15 0.51 7.50
N PHE A 68 -0.86 0.64 6.65
CA PHE A 68 -1.95 -0.34 6.52
C PHE A 68 -1.40 -1.74 6.20
N ILE A 69 -0.59 -1.85 5.14
CA ILE A 69 0.00 -3.13 4.73
C ILE A 69 0.87 -3.70 5.84
N ALA A 70 1.68 -2.87 6.52
CA ALA A 70 2.54 -3.31 7.62
C ALA A 70 1.74 -3.88 8.81
N ARG A 71 0.57 -3.31 9.15
CA ARG A 71 -0.32 -3.90 10.16
C ARG A 71 -0.76 -5.30 9.76
N ARG A 72 -1.12 -5.48 8.49
CA ARG A 72 -1.56 -6.79 7.96
C ARG A 72 -0.42 -7.81 7.95
N VAL A 73 0.77 -7.42 7.50
CA VAL A 73 1.97 -8.27 7.52
C VAL A 73 2.30 -8.72 8.94
N ARG A 74 2.27 -7.81 9.93
CA ARG A 74 2.48 -8.17 11.34
C ARG A 74 1.43 -9.15 11.86
N ARG A 75 0.16 -8.97 11.49
CA ARG A 75 -0.92 -9.91 11.86
C ARG A 75 -0.67 -11.30 11.28
N ASN A 76 -0.28 -11.36 10.02
CA ASN A 76 0.05 -12.61 9.33
C ASN A 76 1.25 -13.30 9.99
N ALA A 77 2.35 -12.59 10.22
CA ALA A 77 3.56 -13.11 10.89
C ALA A 77 3.27 -13.70 12.29
N ARG A 78 2.41 -13.06 13.10
CA ARG A 78 2.03 -13.57 14.43
C ARG A 78 1.23 -14.88 14.40
N SER A 79 0.63 -15.21 13.26
CA SER A 79 -0.27 -16.36 13.09
C SER A 79 0.19 -17.26 11.95
N LEU A 80 1.45 -17.14 11.54
CA LEU A 80 2.03 -17.84 10.40
C LEU A 80 2.19 -19.33 10.75
N GLN A 81 1.75 -20.18 9.84
CA GLN A 81 1.94 -21.63 9.91
C GLN A 81 2.77 -22.05 8.69
N PRO A 82 4.03 -22.54 8.88
CA PRO A 82 4.92 -22.88 7.76
C PRO A 82 4.33 -23.91 6.79
N ASP A 83 3.53 -24.83 7.31
CA ASP A 83 2.98 -25.95 6.55
C ASP A 83 1.72 -25.58 5.75
N GLN A 84 1.10 -24.43 6.07
CA GLN A 84 -0.17 -24.02 5.49
C GLN A 84 -0.21 -22.49 5.25
N PRO A 85 0.48 -21.97 4.22
CA PRO A 85 0.41 -20.57 3.87
C PRO A 85 -1.00 -20.18 3.40
N ARG A 86 -1.56 -19.12 3.99
CA ARG A 86 -2.97 -18.73 3.74
C ARG A 86 -3.11 -17.76 2.56
N ASP A 87 -2.09 -16.93 2.34
CA ASP A 87 -2.14 -15.85 1.37
C ASP A 87 -0.73 -15.47 0.88
N PHE A 88 -0.65 -14.50 -0.03
CA PHE A 88 0.60 -14.03 -0.59
C PHE A 88 1.58 -13.53 0.48
N ILE A 89 1.09 -12.88 1.55
CA ILE A 89 1.95 -12.39 2.62
C ILE A 89 2.61 -13.55 3.35
N ASP A 90 1.87 -14.61 3.67
CA ASP A 90 2.43 -15.79 4.33
C ASP A 90 3.49 -16.46 3.43
N CYS A 91 3.22 -16.62 2.13
CA CYS A 91 4.20 -17.14 1.17
C CYS A 91 5.47 -16.30 1.14
N PHE A 92 5.33 -14.97 1.13
CA PHE A 92 6.47 -14.06 1.10
C PHE A 92 7.28 -14.10 2.40
N LEU A 93 6.61 -14.16 3.56
CA LEU A 93 7.28 -14.29 4.85
C LEU A 93 8.11 -15.58 4.94
N LEU A 94 7.55 -16.72 4.52
CA LEU A 94 8.27 -18.00 4.50
C LEU A 94 9.46 -17.98 3.53
N GLN A 95 9.35 -17.24 2.44
CA GLN A 95 10.45 -17.08 1.49
C GLN A 95 11.57 -16.18 2.04
N MET A 96 11.28 -15.23 2.94
CA MET A 96 12.28 -14.39 3.58
C MET A 96 13.10 -15.12 4.66
N GLU A 97 12.57 -16.21 5.21
CA GLU A 97 13.26 -17.04 6.22
C GLU A 97 14.17 -18.11 5.60
N LYS A 98 14.13 -18.27 4.27
CA LYS A 98 15.05 -19.13 3.50
C LYS A 98 16.27 -18.37 3.04
#